data_AF-A0A967HDD9-F1
#
_entry.id   AF-A0A967HDD9-F1
#
_cell.length_a   1.000
_cell.length_b   1.000
_cell.length_c   1.000
_cell.angle_alpha   90.00
_cell.angle_beta   90.00
_cell.angle_gamma   90.00
#
_symmetry.space_group_name_H-M   'P 1'
#
loop_
_entity.id
_entity.type
_entity.pdbx_description
1 polymer ?
#
loop_
_entity_poly.entity_id
_entity_poly.type
_entity_poly.pdbx_seq_one_letter_code
_entity_poly.pdbx_strand_id
1 'polypeptide(L)'
;MTGKGRLVIRVREGQQYRLVDFDIRGNRQFPTDELRTYYESARGGILSSFGIGGIGAEEGQVASSQPVFNQARFDQATQDVSQLYRNRGYLYAQVVPFVERTETEDGEPAVRVGWDIVERE
;
A
#
# COMPACT_ATOMS: atom_id res chain seq x y z
N MET A 1 -40.86 12.60 -21.50
CA MET A 1 -40.75 12.07 -20.12
C MET A 1 -39.46 11.26 -20.04
N THR A 2 -38.48 11.65 -19.23
CA THR A 2 -37.30 10.82 -18.96
C THR A 2 -37.41 10.29 -17.54
N GLY A 3 -37.69 9.01 -17.41
CA GLY A 3 -37.79 8.34 -16.12
C GLY A 3 -36.40 8.18 -15.50
N LYS A 4 -36.22 8.63 -14.26
CA LYS A 4 -34.99 8.39 -13.50
C LYS A 4 -34.95 6.92 -13.06
N GLY A 5 -33.92 6.18 -13.47
CA GLY A 5 -33.65 4.83 -12.97
C GLY A 5 -32.70 4.87 -11.78
N ARG A 6 -32.97 4.08 -10.74
CA ARG A 6 -32.06 3.90 -9.59
C ARG A 6 -31.16 2.70 -9.84
N LEU A 7 -29.86 2.94 -10.00
CA LEU A 7 -28.85 1.87 -10.06
C LEU A 7 -28.44 1.49 -8.64
N VAL A 8 -28.66 0.22 -8.28
CA VAL A 8 -28.18 -0.35 -7.01
C VAL A 8 -27.12 -1.40 -7.34
N ILE A 9 -25.86 -1.07 -7.09
CA ILE A 9 -24.75 -2.02 -7.26
C ILE A 9 -24.55 -2.75 -5.92
N ARG A 10 -24.62 -4.08 -5.94
CA ARG A 10 -24.25 -4.92 -4.79
C ARG A 10 -22.85 -5.46 -5.05
N VAL A 11 -21.86 -4.96 -4.31
CA VAL A 11 -20.48 -5.44 -4.37
C VAL A 11 -20.31 -6.52 -3.31
N ARG A 12 -19.66 -7.63 -3.66
CA ARG A 12 -19.14 -8.62 -2.72
C ARG A 12 -17.63 -8.56 -2.82
N GLU A 13 -17.01 -7.83 -1.91
CA GLU A 13 -15.56 -7.84 -1.77
C GLU A 13 -15.17 -9.20 -1.18
N GLY A 14 -14.11 -9.82 -1.69
CA GLY A 14 -13.66 -11.15 -1.24
C GLY A 14 -13.13 -11.13 0.20
N GLN A 15 -12.41 -12.19 0.59
CA GLN A 15 -11.72 -12.26 1.88
C GLN A 15 -10.81 -11.03 2.08
N GLN A 16 -10.94 -10.37 3.23
CA GLN A 16 -10.01 -9.30 3.63
C GLN A 16 -8.71 -9.91 4.15
N TYR A 17 -7.58 -9.27 3.81
CA TYR A 17 -6.26 -9.69 4.26
C TYR A 17 -5.60 -8.57 5.09
N ARG A 18 -4.92 -8.95 6.17
CA ARG A 18 -4.07 -8.05 6.96
C ARG A 18 -2.74 -7.82 6.26
N LEU A 19 -2.25 -6.59 6.24
CA LEU A 19 -0.89 -6.31 5.77
C LEU A 19 0.10 -6.54 6.92
N VAL A 20 0.93 -7.58 6.80
CA VAL A 20 1.91 -7.91 7.84
C VAL A 20 3.24 -7.20 7.64
N ASP A 21 3.62 -6.98 6.38
CA ASP A 21 4.97 -6.52 6.03
C ASP A 21 5.01 -5.87 4.65
N PHE A 22 5.96 -4.94 4.48
CA PHE A 22 6.24 -4.25 3.23
C PHE A 22 7.75 -4.17 2.97
N ASP A 23 8.19 -4.87 1.93
CA ASP A 23 9.59 -5.02 1.57
C ASP A 23 9.93 -4.37 0.22
N ILE A 24 11.15 -3.86 0.10
CA ILE A 24 11.66 -3.24 -1.13
C ILE A 24 13.05 -3.79 -1.40
N ARG A 25 13.24 -4.34 -2.60
CA ARG A 25 14.48 -4.99 -3.02
C ARG A 25 14.94 -4.42 -4.35
N GLY A 26 16.26 -4.39 -4.54
CA GLY A 26 16.90 -4.05 -5.83
C GLY A 26 17.01 -2.55 -6.15
N ASN A 27 16.50 -1.66 -5.30
CA ASN A 27 16.78 -0.23 -5.40
C ASN A 27 18.24 0.08 -5.06
N ARG A 28 18.89 0.91 -5.88
CA ARG A 28 20.25 1.43 -5.63
C ARG A 28 20.31 2.94 -5.79
N GLN A 29 19.44 3.51 -6.61
CA GLN A 29 19.46 4.94 -6.94
C GLN A 29 18.59 5.79 -6.01
N PHE A 30 17.58 5.19 -5.37
CA PHE A 30 16.75 5.83 -4.36
C PHE A 30 16.86 5.11 -3.03
N PRO A 31 17.01 5.83 -1.91
CA PRO A 31 16.97 5.23 -0.58
C PRO A 31 15.67 4.49 -0.32
N THR A 32 15.74 3.36 0.38
CA THR A 32 14.57 2.55 0.71
C THR A 32 13.51 3.33 1.49
N ASP A 33 13.91 4.21 2.40
CA ASP A 33 12.99 5.02 3.21
C ASP A 33 12.23 6.07 2.38
N GLU A 34 12.86 6.61 1.34
CA GLU A 34 12.21 7.51 0.39
C GLU A 34 11.10 6.77 -0.37
N LEU A 35 11.42 5.59 -0.91
CA LEU A 35 10.45 4.76 -1.62
C LEU A 35 9.31 4.29 -0.71
N ARG A 36 9.62 3.94 0.55
CA ARG A 36 8.63 3.52 1.54
C ARG A 36 7.56 4.58 1.81
N THR A 37 7.96 5.86 1.81
CA THR A 37 7.06 6.98 2.03
C THR A 37 5.92 7.05 1.00
N TYR A 38 6.15 6.59 -0.24
CA TYR A 38 5.11 6.54 -1.27
C TYR A 38 3.96 5.60 -0.89
N TYR A 39 4.28 4.41 -0.38
CA TYR A 39 3.25 3.47 0.03
C TYR A 39 2.56 3.88 1.33
N GLU A 40 3.28 4.46 2.29
CA GLU A 40 2.69 5.02 3.51
C GLU A 40 1.73 6.19 3.23
N SER A 41 2.12 7.08 2.32
CA SER A 41 1.28 8.20 1.90
C SER A 41 0.01 7.71 1.20
N ALA A 42 0.11 6.71 0.32
CA ALA A 42 -1.04 6.11 -0.34
C ALA A 42 -2.02 5.48 0.65
N ARG A 43 -1.56 4.98 1.80
CA ARG A 43 -2.38 4.35 2.85
C ARG A 43 -3.13 5.33 3.77
N GLY A 44 -2.94 6.64 3.60
CA GLY A 44 -3.58 7.66 4.46
C GLY A 44 -2.59 8.56 5.20
N GLY A 45 -1.30 8.47 4.87
CA GLY A 45 -0.24 9.31 5.42
C GLY A 45 0.25 8.89 6.81
N ILE A 46 1.37 9.46 7.21
CA ILE A 46 2.02 9.31 8.53
C ILE A 46 1.02 9.42 9.70
N LEU A 47 -0.02 10.25 9.59
CA LEU A 47 -1.02 10.42 10.65
C LEU A 47 -1.83 9.14 10.94
N SER A 48 -2.04 8.30 9.92
CA SER A 48 -2.76 7.03 10.07
C SER A 48 -1.89 5.90 10.65
N SER A 49 -0.56 5.93 10.41
CA SER A 49 0.39 4.97 11.00
C SER A 49 0.85 5.36 12.41
N PHE A 50 0.78 6.65 12.78
CA PHE A 50 1.08 7.13 14.13
C PHE A 50 -0.15 7.24 15.05
N GLY A 51 -1.34 6.79 14.62
CA GLY A 51 -2.56 6.87 15.45
C GLY A 51 -3.10 8.30 15.67
N ILE A 52 -2.50 9.31 15.04
CA ILE A 52 -2.91 10.73 15.08
C ILE A 52 -3.98 11.00 14.01
N GLY A 53 -4.94 10.08 13.86
CA GLY A 53 -6.18 10.31 13.11
C GLY A 53 -7.30 10.86 14.00
N GLY A 54 -7.11 10.85 15.32
CA GLY A 54 -8.01 11.45 16.29
C GLY A 54 -7.29 12.54 17.06
N ILE A 55 -7.76 13.77 16.93
CA ILE A 55 -7.50 14.83 17.89
C ILE A 55 -8.15 14.33 19.21
N GLY A 56 -7.39 13.59 20.03
CA GLY A 56 -7.88 12.96 21.25
C GLY A 56 -7.44 11.51 21.56
N ALA A 57 -6.44 10.94 20.88
CA ALA A 57 -5.88 9.66 21.31
C ALA A 57 -5.08 9.84 22.62
N GLU A 58 -5.67 9.41 23.73
CA GLU A 58 -5.02 9.32 25.03
C GLU A 58 -3.82 8.36 24.97
N GLU A 59 -2.77 8.72 25.71
CA GLU A 59 -1.51 8.01 25.89
C GLU A 59 -1.79 6.55 26.33
N GLY A 60 -1.77 5.59 25.40
CA GLY A 60 -1.96 4.16 25.73
C GLY A 60 -2.65 3.28 24.68
N GLN A 61 -3.26 3.82 23.63
CA GLN A 61 -3.83 3.01 22.55
C GLN A 61 -2.77 2.62 21.51
N VAL A 62 -2.03 1.55 21.81
CA VAL A 62 -1.34 0.78 20.77
C VAL A 62 -2.41 0.27 19.81
N ALA A 63 -2.32 0.65 18.53
CA ALA A 63 -3.19 0.12 17.49
C ALA A 63 -2.89 -1.38 17.31
N SER A 64 -3.56 -2.22 18.11
CA SER A 64 -3.30 -3.66 18.24
C SER A 64 -3.83 -4.50 17.07
N SER A 65 -3.96 -3.92 15.87
CA SER A 65 -4.38 -4.66 14.68
C SER A 65 -3.67 -4.14 13.44
N GLN A 66 -3.04 -5.05 12.70
CA GLN A 66 -2.43 -4.76 11.41
C GLN A 66 -3.47 -4.15 10.45
N PRO A 67 -3.08 -3.15 9.65
CA PRO A 67 -4.01 -2.49 8.73
C PRO A 67 -4.50 -3.48 7.67
N VAL A 68 -5.74 -3.29 7.21
CA VAL A 68 -6.29 -4.07 6.08
C VAL A 68 -5.53 -3.69 4.81
N PHE A 69 -5.10 -4.69 4.05
CA PHE A 69 -4.45 -4.47 2.78
C PHE A 69 -5.43 -3.90 1.75
N ASN A 70 -5.03 -2.79 1.12
CA ASN A 70 -5.78 -2.15 0.04
C ASN A 70 -4.98 -2.23 -1.27
N GLN A 71 -5.39 -3.15 -2.15
CA GLN A 71 -4.74 -3.37 -3.44
C GLN A 71 -4.68 -2.09 -4.29
N ALA A 72 -5.78 -1.33 -4.36
CA ALA A 72 -5.83 -0.13 -5.19
C ALA A 72 -4.82 0.95 -4.73
N ARG A 73 -4.63 1.10 -3.41
CA ARG A 73 -3.61 2.02 -2.87
C ARG A 73 -2.18 1.52 -3.14
N PHE A 74 -1.97 0.21 -3.09
CA PHE A 74 -0.68 -0.40 -3.42
C PHE A 74 -0.33 -0.25 -4.90
N ASP A 75 -1.30 -0.47 -5.79
CA ASP A 75 -1.14 -0.27 -7.23
C ASP A 75 -0.82 1.19 -7.57
N GLN A 76 -1.51 2.14 -6.91
CA GLN A 76 -1.22 3.57 -7.08
C GLN A 76 0.21 3.91 -6.65
N ALA A 77 0.63 3.48 -5.45
CA ALA A 77 2.00 3.72 -4.98
C ALA A 77 3.05 3.11 -5.92
N THR A 78 2.77 1.93 -6.50
CA THR A 78 3.63 1.28 -7.50
C THR A 78 3.77 2.15 -8.76
N GLN A 79 2.68 2.76 -9.22
CA GLN A 79 2.69 3.67 -10.37
C GLN A 79 3.47 4.95 -10.07
N ASP A 80 3.32 5.50 -8.87
CA ASP A 80 4.00 6.72 -8.44
C ASP A 80 5.52 6.52 -8.37
N VAL A 81 5.97 5.39 -7.79
CA VAL A 81 7.40 5.03 -7.79
C VAL A 81 7.91 4.76 -9.20
N SER A 82 7.13 4.06 -10.04
CA SER A 82 7.51 3.90 -11.45
C SER A 82 7.66 5.25 -12.17
N GLN A 83 6.84 6.25 -11.82
CA GLN A 83 6.94 7.60 -12.35
C GLN A 83 8.16 8.35 -11.82
N LEU A 84 8.50 8.20 -10.55
CA LEU A 84 9.73 8.75 -9.95
C LEU A 84 10.96 8.31 -10.76
N TYR A 85 11.09 7.00 -11.03
CA TYR A 85 12.19 6.46 -11.83
C TYR A 85 12.23 7.06 -13.24
N ARG A 86 11.10 7.10 -13.95
CA ARG A 86 11.02 7.69 -15.30
C ARG A 86 11.40 9.17 -15.32
N ASN A 87 10.92 9.95 -14.35
CA ASN A 87 11.21 11.38 -14.23
C ASN A 87 12.69 11.66 -13.98
N ARG A 88 13.43 10.67 -13.47
CA ARG A 88 14.87 10.76 -13.16
C ARG A 88 15.77 10.15 -14.24
N GLY A 89 15.19 9.77 -15.38
CA GLY A 89 15.93 9.28 -16.55
C GLY A 89 16.05 7.75 -16.64
N TYR A 90 15.53 7.00 -15.66
CA TYR A 90 15.56 5.53 -15.66
C TYR A 90 14.39 4.96 -16.46
N LEU A 91 14.38 5.20 -17.77
CA LEU A 91 13.27 4.83 -18.67
C LEU A 91 13.00 3.33 -18.72
N TYR A 92 14.02 2.51 -18.47
CA TYR A 92 13.95 1.04 -18.49
C TYR A 92 13.90 0.41 -17.10
N ALA A 93 13.83 1.22 -16.03
CA ALA A 93 13.63 0.70 -14.70
C ALA A 93 12.25 0.06 -14.58
N GLN A 94 12.18 -1.04 -13.84
CA GLN A 94 10.95 -1.79 -13.60
C GLN A 94 10.72 -1.86 -12.11
N VAL A 95 9.52 -1.49 -11.67
CA VAL A 95 9.02 -1.69 -10.30
C VAL A 95 8.04 -2.84 -10.37
N VAL A 96 8.47 -4.03 -9.97
CA VAL A 96 7.66 -5.25 -10.04
C VAL A 96 6.97 -5.46 -8.70
N PRO A 97 5.65 -5.25 -8.59
CA PRO A 97 4.93 -5.51 -7.35
C PRO A 97 4.79 -7.01 -7.09
N PHE A 98 4.91 -7.41 -5.84
CA PHE A 98 4.55 -8.76 -5.39
C PHE A 98 3.59 -8.71 -4.21
N VAL A 99 2.74 -9.73 -4.12
CA VAL A 99 1.79 -9.96 -3.03
C VAL A 99 1.86 -11.44 -2.67
N GLU A 100 2.40 -11.73 -1.50
CA GLU A 100 2.53 -13.06 -0.94
C GLU A 100 1.48 -13.26 0.15
N ARG A 101 0.64 -14.30 0.01
CA ARG A 101 -0.33 -14.65 1.05
C ARG A 101 0.37 -15.36 2.20
N THR A 102 -0.01 -15.00 3.41
CA THR A 102 0.50 -15.56 4.67
C THR A 102 -0.61 -15.50 5.72
N GLU A 103 -0.26 -15.75 6.97
CA GLU A 103 -1.13 -15.58 8.13
C GLU A 103 -0.46 -14.65 9.16
N THR A 104 -1.26 -14.01 10.00
CA THR A 104 -0.78 -13.29 11.18
C THR A 104 -0.33 -14.26 12.26
N GLU A 105 0.31 -13.78 13.33
CA GLU A 105 0.65 -14.62 14.49
C GLU A 105 -0.60 -15.26 15.13
N ASP A 106 -1.76 -14.61 14.99
CA ASP A 106 -3.06 -15.08 15.48
C ASP A 106 -3.81 -15.99 14.47
N GLY A 107 -3.21 -16.28 13.31
CA GLY A 107 -3.82 -17.11 12.26
C GLY A 107 -4.84 -16.40 11.37
N GLU A 108 -4.90 -15.06 11.37
CA GLU A 108 -5.75 -14.32 10.44
C GLU A 108 -5.13 -14.32 9.03
N PRO A 109 -5.93 -14.38 7.94
CA PRO A 109 -5.42 -14.26 6.58
C PRO A 109 -4.69 -12.93 6.39
N ALA A 110 -3.48 -13.02 5.84
CA ALA A 110 -2.61 -11.87 5.74
C ALA A 110 -1.81 -11.87 4.42
N VAL A 111 -1.16 -10.74 4.14
CA VAL A 111 -0.27 -10.58 3.00
C VAL A 111 1.02 -9.86 3.39
N ARG A 112 2.14 -10.34 2.87
CA ARG A 112 3.38 -9.57 2.72
C ARG A 112 3.39 -9.02 1.29
N VAL A 113 3.66 -7.73 1.14
CA VAL A 113 3.70 -7.09 -0.18
C VAL A 113 5.02 -6.37 -0.37
N GLY A 114 5.35 -5.99 -1.60
CA GLY A 114 6.60 -5.29 -1.82
C GLY A 114 6.90 -5.01 -3.27
N TRP A 115 8.07 -4.40 -3.48
CA TRP A 115 8.58 -4.09 -4.81
C TRP A 115 9.93 -4.75 -5.03
N ASP A 116 10.02 -5.48 -6.15
CA ASP A 116 11.29 -5.89 -6.74
C ASP A 116 11.65 -4.90 -7.84
N ILE A 117 12.67 -4.11 -7.59
CA ILE A 117 13.09 -3.02 -8.47
C ILE A 117 14.28 -3.47 -9.30
N VAL A 118 14.17 -3.33 -10.61
CA VAL A 118 15.25 -3.58 -11.56
C VAL A 118 15.61 -2.28 -12.24
N GLU A 119 16.71 -1.67 -11.82
CA GLU A 119 17.26 -0.43 -12.39
C GLU A 119 18.19 -0.80 -13.56
N ARG A 120 17.64 -0.86 -14.78
CA ARG A 120 18.45 -0.97 -16.00
C ARG A 120 18.88 0.43 -16.44
N GLU A 121 20.16 0.58 -16.71
CA GLU A 121 20.78 1.78 -17.30
C GLU A 121 20.79 1.69 -18.83
#